data_AF-A0A7K5JJ92-F1
#
_entry.id   AF-A0A7K5JJ92-F1
#
_cell.length_a   1.000
_cell.length_b   1.000
_cell.length_c   1.000
_cell.angle_alpha   90.00
_cell.angle_beta   90.00
_cell.angle_gamma   90.00
#
_symmetry.space_group_name_H-M   'P 1'
#
loop_
_entity.id
_entity.type
_entity.pdbx_description
1 polymer ?
#
loop_
_entity_poly.entity_id
_entity_poly.type
_entity_poly.pdbx_seq_one_letter_code
_entity_poly.pdbx_strand_id
1 'polypeptide(L)'
;MAMSLSRMQGMLFLLFLPCFCSRQPATPLLRFSTFLDPSNTVHLYRDYDEQEPMTFELQIHTTVWVAFGFNPRGELPGFDIVIGGVFPNSSMYFSIS
;
A
#
# COMPACT_ATOMS: atom_id res chain seq x y z
N MET A 1 -4.51 -27.58 62.34
CA MET A 1 -5.60 -26.92 61.58
C MET A 1 -5.05 -26.62 60.20
N ALA A 2 -5.37 -27.44 59.21
CA ALA A 2 -4.81 -27.36 57.86
C ALA A 2 -5.45 -26.17 57.13
N MET A 3 -4.64 -25.20 56.71
CA MET A 3 -5.11 -24.08 55.89
C MET A 3 -5.16 -24.51 54.43
N SER A 4 -6.40 -24.54 53.94
CA SER A 4 -6.88 -24.68 52.55
C SER A 4 -5.86 -24.31 51.45
N LEU A 5 -5.41 -25.33 50.71
CA LEU A 5 -4.72 -25.19 49.43
C LEU A 5 -5.76 -25.01 48.31
N SER A 6 -6.50 -23.90 48.32
CA SER A 6 -7.49 -23.60 47.29
C SER A 6 -7.54 -22.12 47.00
N ARG A 7 -6.45 -21.58 46.43
CA ARG A 7 -6.49 -20.29 45.72
C ARG A 7 -5.27 -19.99 44.84
N MET A 8 -4.59 -21.02 44.33
CA MET A 8 -3.40 -20.85 43.48
C MET A 8 -3.59 -21.51 42.11
N GLN A 9 -4.83 -21.63 41.63
CA GLN A 9 -5.14 -22.25 40.34
C GLN A 9 -5.73 -21.26 39.32
N GLY A 10 -6.07 -20.04 39.74
CA GLY A 10 -6.59 -18.99 38.86
C GLY A 10 -5.52 -18.11 38.21
N MET A 11 -4.27 -18.16 38.68
CA MET A 11 -3.21 -17.24 38.23
C MET A 11 -2.23 -17.83 37.22
N LEU A 12 -2.30 -19.14 36.94
CA LEU A 12 -1.37 -19.79 36.01
C LEU A 12 -1.82 -19.72 34.54
N PHE A 13 -3.09 -19.37 34.28
CA PHE A 13 -3.64 -19.32 32.92
C PHE A 13 -3.31 -18.02 32.17
N LEU A 14 -2.81 -16.98 32.86
CA LEU A 14 -2.49 -15.68 32.26
C LEU A 14 -1.11 -15.61 31.60
N LEU A 15 -0.29 -16.68 31.69
CA LEU A 15 1.07 -16.70 31.12
C LEU A 15 1.13 -17.24 29.68
N PHE A 16 0.00 -17.63 29.09
CA PHE A 16 -0.06 -18.20 27.74
C PHE A 16 -0.96 -17.41 26.79
N LEU A 17 -1.04 -16.08 26.93
CA LEU A 17 -1.47 -15.26 25.79
C LEU A 17 -0.25 -15.12 24.86
N PRO A 18 -0.15 -15.86 23.73
CA PRO A 18 0.73 -15.45 22.67
C PRO A 18 0.30 -14.03 22.30
N CYS A 19 1.21 -13.07 22.52
CA CYS A 19 1.06 -11.74 21.97
C CYS A 19 1.13 -11.91 20.46
N PHE A 20 -0.01 -12.22 19.84
CA PHE A 20 -0.20 -12.08 18.41
C PHE A 20 -0.20 -10.58 18.13
N CYS A 21 0.98 -9.97 18.21
CA CYS A 21 1.28 -8.80 17.41
C CYS A 21 1.03 -9.25 15.98
N SER A 22 -0.16 -8.99 15.46
CA SER A 22 -0.41 -9.04 14.04
C SER A 22 0.72 -8.24 13.39
N ARG A 23 1.63 -8.94 12.71
CA ARG A 23 2.61 -8.30 11.85
C ARG A 23 1.78 -7.77 10.69
N GLN A 24 1.22 -6.57 10.86
CA GLN A 24 0.64 -5.85 9.74
C GLN A 24 1.73 -5.80 8.69
N PRO A 25 1.45 -6.22 7.44
CA PRO A 25 2.35 -5.93 6.34
C PRO A 25 2.63 -4.44 6.42
N ALA A 26 3.89 -4.07 6.68
CA ALA A 26 4.27 -2.67 6.61
C ALA A 26 3.85 -2.21 5.22
N THR A 27 3.12 -1.08 5.12
CA THR A 27 2.84 -0.46 3.84
C THR A 27 4.15 -0.42 3.06
N PRO A 28 4.22 -0.96 1.83
CA PRO A 28 5.45 -0.95 1.06
C PRO A 28 5.98 0.48 1.04
N LEU A 29 7.16 0.70 1.62
CA LEU A 29 7.78 2.01 1.62
C LEU A 29 8.16 2.31 0.17
N LEU A 30 7.45 3.24 -0.49
CA LEU A 30 7.79 3.62 -1.85
C LEU A 30 9.10 4.40 -1.88
N ARG A 31 10.21 3.69 -2.11
CA ARG A 31 11.59 4.20 -1.95
C ARG A 31 11.98 5.29 -2.94
N PHE A 32 11.34 5.32 -4.11
CA PHE A 32 11.69 6.24 -5.19
C PHE A 32 10.52 7.16 -5.49
N SER A 33 10.81 8.43 -5.81
CA SER A 33 9.80 9.35 -6.31
C SER A 33 10.34 10.30 -7.37
N THR A 34 9.45 10.80 -8.23
CA THR A 34 9.76 11.81 -9.24
C THR A 34 8.53 12.63 -9.60
N PHE A 35 8.73 13.92 -9.89
CA PHE A 35 7.70 14.72 -10.57
C PHE A 35 7.70 14.40 -12.05
N LEU A 36 6.51 14.31 -12.66
CA LEU A 36 6.35 14.02 -14.10
C LEU A 36 6.04 15.28 -14.92
N ASP A 37 5.89 16.42 -14.27
CA ASP A 37 5.57 17.70 -14.89
C ASP A 37 6.48 18.83 -14.36
N PRO A 38 6.76 19.87 -15.15
CA PRO A 38 7.58 21.01 -14.71
C PRO A 38 6.98 21.81 -13.55
N SER A 39 5.66 21.75 -13.37
CA SER A 39 4.94 22.44 -12.28
C SER A 39 4.92 21.67 -10.96
N ASN A 40 5.51 20.47 -10.90
CA ASN A 40 5.54 19.61 -9.71
C ASN A 40 4.15 19.29 -9.14
N THR A 41 3.16 19.10 -10.02
CA THR A 41 1.76 18.79 -9.66
C THR A 41 1.38 17.31 -9.85
N VAL A 42 2.23 16.56 -10.54
CA VAL A 42 2.10 15.13 -10.84
C VAL A 42 3.28 14.42 -10.21
N HIS A 43 3.04 13.77 -9.06
CA HIS A 43 4.09 13.11 -8.30
C HIS A 43 3.91 11.59 -8.33
N LEU A 44 4.93 10.89 -8.82
CA LEU A 44 4.98 9.44 -8.89
C LEU A 44 5.87 8.93 -7.75
N TYR A 45 5.29 8.11 -6.88
CA TYR A 45 6.04 7.26 -5.95
C TYR A 45 6.08 5.84 -6.52
N ARG A 46 7.20 5.15 -6.33
CA ARG A 46 7.36 3.78 -6.78
C ARG A 46 8.33 2.98 -5.94
N ASP A 47 8.11 1.68 -5.93
CA ASP A 47 9.08 0.70 -5.49
C ASP A 47 9.03 -0.53 -6.38
N TYR A 48 10.17 -1.19 -6.51
CA TYR A 48 10.29 -2.45 -7.22
C TYR A 48 11.36 -3.30 -6.55
N ASP A 49 11.12 -4.61 -6.55
CA ASP A 49 12.11 -5.64 -6.28
C ASP A 49 12.19 -6.53 -7.54
N GLU A 50 13.31 -7.20 -7.77
CA GLU A 50 13.48 -8.07 -8.95
C GLU A 50 12.50 -9.25 -8.95
N GLN A 51 11.95 -9.59 -7.78
CA GLN A 51 11.09 -10.76 -7.55
C GLN A 51 9.61 -10.41 -7.34
N GLU A 52 9.27 -9.12 -7.21
CA GLU A 52 7.93 -8.65 -6.85
C GLU A 52 7.36 -7.70 -7.91
N PRO A 53 6.02 -7.67 -8.09
CA PRO A 53 5.39 -6.66 -8.91
C PRO A 53 5.75 -5.24 -8.45
N MET A 54 6.06 -4.38 -9.41
CA MET A 54 6.28 -2.96 -9.13
C MET A 54 5.04 -2.35 -8.49
N THR A 55 5.23 -1.69 -7.35
CA THR A 55 4.17 -0.90 -6.71
C THR A 55 4.39 0.56 -7.04
N PHE A 56 3.33 1.27 -7.37
CA PHE A 56 3.38 2.71 -7.61
C PHE A 56 2.18 3.41 -6.98
N GLU A 57 2.36 4.70 -6.71
CA GLU A 57 1.30 5.62 -6.33
C GLU A 57 1.46 6.89 -7.15
N LEU A 58 0.38 7.32 -7.79
CA LEU A 58 0.35 8.54 -8.59
C LEU A 58 -0.53 9.57 -7.89
N GLN A 59 0.10 10.63 -7.39
CA GLN A 59 -0.56 11.75 -6.75
C GLN A 59 -0.69 12.91 -7.73
N ILE A 60 -1.94 13.28 -8.03
CA ILE A 60 -2.27 14.36 -8.96
C ILE A 60 -3.44 15.14 -8.40
N HIS A 61 -3.36 16.46 -8.48
CA HIS A 61 -4.49 17.33 -8.19
C HIS A 61 -5.27 17.63 -9.47
N THR A 62 -6.24 16.77 -9.81
CA THR A 62 -7.10 16.95 -11.00
C THR A 62 -8.55 16.59 -10.70
N THR A 63 -9.48 17.19 -11.44
CA THR A 63 -10.91 16.87 -11.39
C THR A 63 -11.36 15.94 -12.52
N VAL A 64 -10.44 15.52 -13.39
CA VAL A 64 -10.71 14.63 -14.54
C VAL A 64 -9.98 13.29 -14.40
N TRP A 65 -10.09 12.44 -15.41
CA TRP A 65 -9.31 11.20 -15.50
C TRP A 65 -7.85 11.48 -15.85
N VAL A 66 -6.97 10.54 -15.50
CA VAL A 66 -5.56 10.52 -15.83
C VAL A 66 -5.22 9.19 -16.48
N ALA A 67 -4.32 9.22 -17.47
CA ALA A 67 -3.67 8.03 -18.00
C ALA A 67 -2.16 8.17 -17.87
N PHE A 68 -1.47 7.10 -17.50
CA PHE A 68 -0.02 7.00 -17.51
C PHE A 68 0.41 5.55 -17.72
N GLY A 69 1.66 5.32 -18.11
CA GLY A 69 2.16 3.97 -18.40
C GLY A 69 3.67 3.85 -18.25
N PHE A 70 4.14 2.60 -18.28
CA PHE A 70 5.56 2.25 -18.16
C PHE A 70 6.05 1.60 -19.44
N ASN A 71 7.20 2.05 -19.96
CA ASN A 71 7.96 1.27 -20.93
C ASN A 71 9.45 1.50 -20.79
N PRO A 72 10.28 0.54 -21.22
CA PRO A 72 11.74 0.57 -21.06
C PRO A 72 12.44 1.81 -21.67
N ARG A 73 11.85 2.43 -22.69
CA ARG A 73 12.37 3.53 -23.51
C ARG A 73 11.61 4.85 -23.37
N GLY A 74 10.45 4.88 -22.72
CA GLY A 74 9.63 6.09 -22.54
C GLY A 74 8.86 6.59 -23.78
N GLU A 75 8.80 5.80 -24.86
CA GLU A 75 8.08 6.10 -26.12
C GLU A 75 6.62 5.57 -26.18
N LEU A 76 5.67 6.35 -26.72
CA LEU A 76 4.20 6.09 -26.75
C LEU A 76 3.65 4.80 -27.39
N PRO A 77 4.30 4.09 -28.32
CA PRO A 77 3.76 2.82 -28.83
C PRO A 77 4.05 1.64 -27.90
N GLY A 78 3.03 0.86 -27.55
CA GLY A 78 3.19 -0.44 -26.87
C GLY A 78 3.36 -0.36 -25.34
N PHE A 79 2.84 0.67 -24.71
CA PHE A 79 2.79 0.81 -23.25
C PHE A 79 1.72 -0.08 -22.62
N ASP A 80 2.01 -0.64 -21.45
CA ASP A 80 0.97 -1.00 -20.47
C ASP A 80 0.44 0.31 -19.87
N ILE A 81 -0.82 0.63 -20.13
CA ILE A 81 -1.43 1.91 -19.71
C ILE A 81 -2.39 1.66 -18.56
N VAL A 82 -2.25 2.44 -17.51
CA VAL A 82 -3.24 2.55 -16.44
C VAL A 82 -4.00 3.85 -16.62
N ILE A 83 -5.33 3.75 -16.73
CA ILE A 83 -6.24 4.89 -16.78
C ILE A 83 -7.05 4.89 -15.51
N GLY A 84 -7.16 6.01 -14.81
CA GLY A 84 -7.95 6.11 -13.60
C GLY A 84 -8.48 7.50 -13.30
N GLY A 85 -9.37 7.59 -12.33
CA GLY A 85 -9.97 8.83 -11.90
C GLY A 85 -10.88 8.65 -10.70
N VAL A 86 -11.59 9.72 -10.37
CA VAL A 86 -12.55 9.76 -9.26
C VAL A 86 -13.94 10.01 -9.82
N PHE A 87 -14.91 9.17 -9.45
CA PHE A 87 -16.31 9.36 -9.77
C PHE A 87 -16.90 10.53 -8.95
N PRO A 88 -18.04 11.11 -9.37
CA PRO A 88 -18.70 12.19 -8.60
C PRO A 88 -19.08 11.83 -7.16
N ASN A 89 -19.19 10.55 -6.84
CA ASN A 89 -19.47 10.04 -5.49
C ASN A 89 -18.18 9.79 -4.66
N SER A 90 -17.03 10.30 -5.10
CA SER A 90 -15.71 10.16 -4.48
C SER A 90 -15.12 8.75 -4.48
N SER A 91 -15.72 7.79 -5.19
CA SER A 91 -15.10 6.48 -5.39
C SER A 91 -14.08 6.51 -6.54
N MET A 92 -13.01 5.72 -6.41
CA MET A 92 -11.94 5.64 -7.40
C MET A 92 -12.23 4.54 -8.43
N TYR A 93 -11.80 4.75 -9.67
CA TYR A 93 -11.77 3.71 -10.69
C TYR A 93 -10.42 3.69 -11.39
N PHE A 94 -10.04 2.51 -11.86
CA PHE A 94 -8.93 2.35 -12.80
C PHE A 94 -9.16 1.17 -13.73
N SER A 95 -8.51 1.22 -14.89
CA SER A 95 -8.46 0.15 -15.87
C SER A 95 -7.05 0.05 -16.45
N ILE A 96 -6.70 -1.13 -16.93
CA ILE A 96 -5.42 -1.42 -17.58
C ILE A 96 -5.74 -1.79 -19.03
N SER A 97 -5.01 -1.19 -19.98
CA SER A 97 -5.13 -1.47 -21.42
C SER A 97 -3.83 -2.00 -22.00
#